data_AF-A0AA92WKX6-F1
#
_entry.id   AF-A0AA92WKX6-F1
#
_cell.length_a   1.000
_cell.length_b   1.000
_cell.length_c   1.000
_cell.angle_alpha   90.00
_cell.angle_beta   90.00
_cell.angle_gamma   90.00
#
_symmetry.space_group_name_H-M   'P 1'
#
loop_
_entity.id
_entity.type
_entity.pdbx_description
1 polymer ?
#
loop_
_entity_poly.entity_id
_entity_poly.type
_entity_poly.pdbx_seq_one_letter_code
_entity_poly.pdbx_strand_id
1 'polypeptide(L)'
;MNNKKQRNRLFTMLLLVMAILMPYEGAWAATNVTTSRPAQGDGSSSNPFQISNAKELAWFRDWVNGTYTVSGSESATTHLNACAKLTADIDLKDFCYAADASQNLEELSWVPIGKNIERNYKGTFDGNNKTITNLYINATQKFMGLFGCTDQSTIKNLTFEYANVTNTQDIIGILVGYANTQ
;
A
#
# COMPACT_ATOMS: atom_id res chain seq x y z
N MET A 1 44.13 -37.03 19.73
CA MET A 1 44.34 -35.95 18.73
C MET A 1 43.41 -36.24 17.55
N ASN A 2 42.30 -35.50 17.43
CA ASN A 2 42.09 -34.44 16.41
C ASN A 2 42.05 -35.01 14.96
N ASN A 3 41.12 -34.75 14.04
CA ASN A 3 39.81 -34.10 13.98
C ASN A 3 39.30 -34.33 12.53
N LYS A 4 37.98 -34.41 12.34
CA LYS A 4 37.16 -34.02 11.15
C LYS A 4 37.74 -34.18 9.71
N LYS A 5 37.01 -34.91 8.85
CA LYS A 5 36.51 -34.32 7.57
C LYS A 5 35.37 -35.11 6.90
N GLN A 6 34.20 -34.46 6.90
CA GLN A 6 33.16 -34.40 5.85
C GLN A 6 32.48 -35.67 5.31
N ARG A 7 31.27 -35.91 5.84
CA ARG A 7 30.12 -36.53 5.15
C ARG A 7 29.74 -35.69 3.92
N ASN A 8 29.54 -36.33 2.76
CA ASN A 8 28.72 -35.80 1.67
C ASN A 8 28.37 -36.91 0.67
N ARG A 9 27.06 -37.18 0.50
CA ARG A 9 26.34 -37.59 -0.74
C ARG A 9 25.11 -38.42 -0.40
N LEU A 10 24.00 -37.76 -0.05
CA LEU A 10 22.66 -38.37 0.00
C LEU A 10 21.58 -37.29 0.17
N PHE A 11 21.45 -36.35 -0.78
CA PHE A 11 20.26 -35.48 -0.85
C PHE A 11 19.97 -35.01 -2.30
N THR A 12 19.93 -35.96 -3.23
CA THR A 12 19.35 -35.76 -4.58
C THR A 12 17.97 -36.41 -4.65
N MET A 13 17.03 -35.96 -3.81
CA MET A 13 15.61 -36.33 -3.93
C MET A 13 14.70 -35.47 -3.04
N LEU A 14 14.52 -34.18 -3.39
CA LEU A 14 13.40 -33.38 -2.86
C LEU A 14 13.09 -32.19 -3.77
N LEU A 15 12.60 -32.47 -4.98
CA LEU A 15 12.26 -31.43 -5.97
C LEU A 15 10.90 -31.63 -6.65
N LEU A 16 9.93 -32.37 -6.08
CA LEU A 16 8.70 -32.69 -6.85
C LEU A 16 7.35 -32.70 -6.09
N VAL A 17 7.23 -32.17 -4.87
CA VAL A 17 5.92 -32.18 -4.15
C VAL A 17 5.57 -30.85 -3.47
N MET A 18 5.65 -29.73 -4.19
CA MET A 18 5.05 -28.44 -3.75
C MET A 18 4.30 -27.72 -4.88
N ALA A 19 3.69 -28.48 -5.80
CA ALA A 19 2.94 -27.94 -6.93
C ALA A 19 1.41 -28.03 -6.77
N ILE A 20 0.88 -28.29 -5.57
CA ILE A 20 -0.57 -28.43 -5.36
C ILE A 20 -0.98 -27.80 -4.03
N LEU A 21 -1.03 -26.47 -3.96
CA LEU A 21 -2.01 -25.70 -3.18
C LEU A 21 -1.88 -24.18 -3.42
N MET A 22 -2.12 -23.73 -4.65
CA MET A 22 -2.42 -22.31 -4.87
C MET A 22 -3.93 -22.19 -5.09
N PRO A 23 -4.70 -21.50 -4.22
CA PRO A 23 -6.00 -21.00 -4.62
C PRO A 23 -5.76 -19.89 -5.66
N TYR A 24 -6.10 -20.22 -6.91
CA TYR A 24 -6.35 -19.23 -7.93
C TYR A 24 -7.59 -18.45 -7.48
N GLU A 25 -7.41 -17.19 -7.10
CA GLU A 25 -8.42 -16.15 -7.07
C GLU A 25 -7.66 -14.83 -7.29
N GLY A 26 -7.60 -14.38 -8.55
CA GLY A 26 -7.06 -13.06 -8.92
C GLY A 26 -5.68 -13.09 -9.58
N ALA A 27 -5.63 -13.45 -10.86
CA ALA A 27 -4.53 -13.08 -11.73
C ALA A 27 -4.49 -11.56 -11.91
N TRP A 28 -3.62 -10.87 -11.16
CA TRP A 28 -3.14 -9.53 -11.47
C TRP A 28 -1.63 -9.59 -11.29
N ALA A 29 -0.87 -9.20 -12.31
CA ALA A 29 0.57 -9.13 -12.26
C ALA A 29 1.01 -8.32 -11.04
N ALA A 30 1.42 -8.99 -9.97
CA ALA A 30 2.10 -8.34 -8.86
C ALA A 30 3.48 -7.96 -9.40
N THR A 31 3.62 -6.77 -9.96
CA THR A 31 4.91 -6.08 -9.86
C THR A 31 5.26 -6.12 -8.37
N ASN A 32 6.36 -6.78 -8.03
CA ASN A 32 6.80 -7.00 -6.65
C ASN A 32 7.25 -5.68 -6.01
N VAL A 33 6.35 -4.70 -5.91
CA VAL A 33 6.62 -3.43 -5.25
C VAL A 33 6.60 -3.71 -3.75
N THR A 34 7.79 -3.91 -3.21
CA THR A 34 7.97 -4.25 -1.81
C THR A 34 7.63 -3.05 -0.94
N THR A 35 6.61 -3.18 -0.10
CA THR A 35 6.26 -2.18 0.92
C THR A 35 7.11 -2.40 2.18
N SER A 36 7.29 -1.36 2.99
CA SER A 36 8.07 -1.45 4.23
C SER A 36 7.43 -0.63 5.34
N ARG A 37 7.31 -1.20 6.54
CA ARG A 37 6.79 -0.48 7.71
C ARG A 37 7.68 0.71 8.07
N PRO A 38 7.12 1.90 8.34
CA PRO A 38 7.83 3.02 8.94
C PRO A 38 8.64 2.61 10.17
N ALA A 39 9.88 3.11 10.27
CA ALA A 39 10.75 2.83 11.42
C ALA A 39 10.29 3.51 12.71
N GLN A 40 9.52 4.61 12.61
CA GLN A 40 9.07 5.42 13.73
C GLN A 40 7.54 5.55 13.75
N GLY A 41 7.00 5.65 14.97
CA GLY A 41 5.56 5.69 15.23
C GLY A 41 4.94 4.32 15.43
N ASP A 42 3.83 4.30 16.16
CA ASP A 42 2.97 3.13 16.36
C ASP A 42 1.61 3.28 15.68
N GLY A 43 1.35 4.43 15.07
CA GLY A 43 0.10 4.72 14.36
C GLY A 43 -1.01 5.23 15.28
N SER A 44 -0.75 5.45 16.57
CA SER A 44 -1.67 6.17 17.45
C SER A 44 -1.70 7.68 17.14
N SER A 45 -2.71 8.39 17.64
CA SER A 45 -2.80 9.84 17.50
C SER A 45 -1.67 10.60 18.20
N SER A 46 -1.15 10.07 19.32
CA SER A 46 -0.01 10.62 20.05
C SER A 46 1.34 10.30 19.40
N ASN A 47 1.42 9.23 18.63
CA ASN A 47 2.66 8.73 18.03
C ASN A 47 2.42 8.19 16.61
N PRO A 48 2.05 9.08 15.65
CA PRO A 48 1.70 8.68 14.30
C PRO A 48 2.90 8.08 13.58
N PHE A 49 2.64 7.18 12.62
CA PHE A 49 3.68 6.66 11.74
C PHE A 49 4.39 7.78 10.98
N GLN A 50 5.72 7.77 10.99
CA GLN A 50 6.52 8.76 10.27
C GLN A 50 6.88 8.22 8.88
N ILE A 51 6.23 8.73 7.84
CA ILE A 51 6.40 8.25 6.46
C ILE A 51 7.40 9.16 5.76
N SER A 52 8.45 8.56 5.21
CA SER A 52 9.60 9.24 4.57
C SER A 52 9.78 8.86 3.10
N ASN A 53 9.07 7.84 2.62
CA ASN A 53 9.19 7.35 1.25
C ASN A 53 7.92 6.60 0.80
N ALA A 54 7.86 6.28 -0.49
CA ALA A 54 6.69 5.65 -1.10
C ALA A 54 6.44 4.20 -0.63
N LYS A 55 7.49 3.44 -0.29
CA LYS A 55 7.35 2.08 0.28
C LYS A 55 6.59 2.11 1.60
N GLU A 56 6.86 3.13 2.41
CA GLU A 56 6.19 3.38 3.70
C GLU A 56 4.76 3.87 3.53
N LEU A 57 4.48 4.73 2.54
CA LEU A 57 3.11 5.16 2.24
C LEU A 57 2.25 4.00 1.72
N ALA A 58 2.79 3.18 0.83
CA ALA A 58 2.12 1.98 0.35
C ALA A 58 1.92 0.94 1.47
N TRP A 59 2.90 0.80 2.37
CA TRP A 59 2.71 -0.04 3.56
C TRP A 59 1.58 0.49 4.44
N PHE A 60 1.51 1.81 4.67
CA PHE A 60 0.45 2.41 5.48
C PHE A 60 -0.94 2.17 4.88
N ARG A 61 -1.08 2.26 3.55
CA ARG A 61 -2.28 1.85 2.84
C ARG A 61 -2.66 0.41 3.15
N ASP A 62 -1.71 -0.51 3.02
CA ASP A 62 -1.95 -1.94 3.25
C ASP A 62 -2.29 -2.24 4.72
N TRP A 63 -1.66 -1.54 5.65
CA TRP A 63 -1.92 -1.59 7.08
C TRP A 63 -3.35 -1.15 7.42
N VAL A 64 -3.78 -0.01 6.90
CA VAL A 64 -5.16 0.50 7.08
C VAL A 64 -6.17 -0.47 6.48
N ASN A 65 -5.91 -0.95 5.26
CA ASN A 65 -6.83 -1.80 4.51
C ASN A 65 -6.84 -3.27 4.98
N GLY A 66 -5.90 -3.68 5.83
CA GLY A 66 -5.74 -5.06 6.28
C GLY A 66 -5.26 -6.00 5.18
N THR A 67 -4.41 -5.52 4.28
CA THR A 67 -3.83 -6.28 3.16
C THR A 67 -2.30 -6.40 3.25
N TYR A 68 -1.72 -6.00 4.39
CA TYR A 68 -0.28 -6.12 4.64
C TYR A 68 0.14 -7.59 4.81
N THR A 69 1.38 -7.90 4.46
CA THR A 69 1.96 -9.22 4.71
C THR A 69 2.21 -9.42 6.20
N VAL A 70 1.59 -10.45 6.75
CA VAL A 70 1.76 -10.91 8.13
C VAL A 70 2.94 -11.87 8.24
N SER A 71 3.70 -11.78 9.33
CA SER A 71 4.71 -12.78 9.68
C SER A 71 4.12 -13.82 10.62
N GLY A 72 4.31 -15.10 10.34
CA GLY A 72 3.84 -16.19 11.20
C GLY A 72 2.39 -16.59 10.90
N SER A 73 1.62 -16.93 11.94
CA SER A 73 0.28 -17.52 11.83
C SER A 73 -0.87 -16.53 12.05
N GLU A 74 -0.58 -15.22 12.11
CA GLU A 74 -1.61 -14.19 12.29
C GLU A 74 -2.32 -13.88 10.97
N SER A 75 -3.51 -13.31 11.07
CA SER A 75 -4.28 -12.81 9.93
C SER A 75 -4.22 -11.29 9.88
N ALA A 76 -4.09 -10.71 8.68
CA ALA A 76 -4.13 -9.27 8.52
C ALA A 76 -5.50 -8.69 8.91
N THR A 77 -5.50 -7.60 9.66
CA THR A 77 -6.71 -6.90 10.10
C THR A 77 -6.68 -5.43 9.69
N THR A 78 -7.83 -4.79 9.64
CA THR A 78 -7.92 -3.36 9.28
C THR A 78 -7.54 -2.46 10.45
N HIS A 79 -6.79 -1.39 10.16
CA HIS A 79 -6.38 -0.40 11.16
C HIS A 79 -6.91 0.99 10.79
N LEU A 80 -8.24 1.12 10.76
CA LEU A 80 -8.94 2.29 10.20
C LEU A 80 -8.62 3.62 10.92
N ASN A 81 -8.23 3.57 12.19
CA ASN A 81 -7.88 4.75 13.00
C ASN A 81 -6.38 5.10 12.96
N ALA A 82 -5.57 4.36 12.18
CA ALA A 82 -4.12 4.57 12.16
C ALA A 82 -3.78 5.99 11.69
N CYS A 83 -2.89 6.66 12.42
CA CYS A 83 -2.44 8.01 12.13
C CYS A 83 -1.04 7.99 11.50
N ALA A 84 -0.79 8.91 10.57
CA ALA A 84 0.48 9.06 9.92
C ALA A 84 0.85 10.53 9.70
N LYS A 85 2.15 10.79 9.59
CA LYS A 85 2.72 12.09 9.28
C LYS A 85 3.81 11.94 8.22
N LEU A 86 3.78 12.76 7.18
CA LEU A 86 4.88 12.81 6.22
C LEU A 86 6.08 13.56 6.81
N THR A 87 7.27 13.02 6.58
CA THR A 87 8.56 13.60 7.00
C THR A 87 9.42 14.03 5.83
N ALA A 88 9.10 13.56 4.62
CA ALA A 88 9.72 13.93 3.36
C ALA A 88 8.66 13.99 2.25
N ASP A 89 9.03 14.57 1.12
CA ASP A 89 8.23 14.48 -0.11
C ASP A 89 8.25 13.05 -0.63
N ILE A 90 7.15 12.62 -1.24
CA ILE A 90 6.91 11.22 -1.60
C ILE A 90 6.64 11.11 -3.09
N ASP A 91 7.45 10.33 -3.80
CA ASP A 91 7.28 10.04 -5.23
C ASP A 91 6.68 8.65 -5.45
N LEU A 92 5.46 8.60 -6.01
CA LEU A 92 4.71 7.36 -6.23
C LEU A 92 4.96 6.70 -7.59
N LYS A 93 5.90 7.19 -8.41
CA LYS A 93 6.13 6.68 -9.78
C LYS A 93 6.43 5.18 -9.87
N ASP A 94 6.95 4.56 -8.80
CA ASP A 94 7.25 3.12 -8.75
C ASP A 94 6.10 2.29 -8.17
N PHE A 95 5.00 2.95 -7.77
CA PHE A 95 3.86 2.37 -7.04
C PHE A 95 2.54 2.53 -7.79
N CYS A 96 2.44 3.51 -8.67
CA CYS A 96 1.32 3.68 -9.58
C CYS A 96 1.77 4.49 -10.80
N TYR A 97 1.43 4.02 -11.98
CA TYR A 97 1.86 4.58 -13.25
C TYR A 97 1.00 4.06 -14.41
N ALA A 98 0.87 4.87 -15.46
CA ALA A 98 0.27 4.42 -16.71
C ALA A 98 1.12 3.33 -17.39
N ALA A 99 0.52 2.53 -18.27
CA ALA A 99 1.27 1.61 -19.10
C ALA A 99 2.30 2.36 -19.97
N ASP A 100 3.51 1.80 -20.07
CA ASP A 100 4.57 2.29 -20.95
C ASP A 100 5.18 1.12 -21.73
N ALA A 101 4.75 0.96 -22.97
CA ALA A 101 5.21 -0.09 -23.87
C ALA A 101 6.71 0.04 -24.20
N SER A 102 7.29 1.24 -24.14
CA SER A 102 8.73 1.44 -24.41
C SER A 102 9.61 0.89 -23.29
N GLN A 103 9.06 0.80 -22.09
CA GLN A 103 9.71 0.26 -20.89
C GLN A 103 9.19 -1.13 -20.51
N ASN A 104 8.29 -1.70 -21.32
CA ASN A 104 7.59 -2.95 -21.03
C ASN A 104 6.89 -2.94 -19.66
N LEU A 105 6.27 -1.80 -19.31
CA LEU A 105 5.51 -1.59 -18.09
C LEU A 105 4.01 -1.72 -18.36
N GLU A 106 3.37 -2.68 -17.70
CA GLU A 106 1.91 -2.74 -17.60
C GLU A 106 1.40 -1.65 -16.65
N GLU A 107 0.19 -1.15 -16.88
CA GLU A 107 -0.42 -0.13 -16.03
C GLU A 107 -0.56 -0.64 -14.58
N LEU A 108 -0.24 0.24 -13.62
CA LEU A 108 -0.47 0.00 -12.20
C LEU A 108 -1.22 1.18 -11.59
N SER A 109 -2.47 0.95 -11.19
CA SER A 109 -3.32 1.98 -10.57
C SER A 109 -3.20 1.98 -9.05
N TRP A 110 -3.22 3.16 -8.42
CA TRP A 110 -3.21 3.27 -6.97
C TRP A 110 -4.48 2.68 -6.34
N VAL A 111 -4.28 1.87 -5.29
CA VAL A 111 -5.38 1.36 -4.45
C VAL A 111 -5.66 2.36 -3.32
N PRO A 112 -6.90 2.84 -3.14
CA PRO A 112 -7.21 3.85 -2.14
C PRO A 112 -6.96 3.38 -0.70
N ILE A 113 -6.54 4.31 0.16
CA ILE A 113 -6.55 4.14 1.61
C ILE A 113 -8.01 4.27 2.09
N GLY A 114 -8.52 3.24 2.78
CA GLY A 114 -9.94 3.18 3.15
C GLY A 114 -10.82 2.89 1.94
N LYS A 115 -10.79 1.64 1.46
CA LYS A 115 -11.23 1.29 0.09
C LYS A 115 -12.74 1.35 -0.19
N ASN A 116 -13.60 1.41 0.82
CA ASN A 116 -15.06 1.43 0.66
C ASN A 116 -15.76 1.90 1.93
N ILE A 117 -17.09 2.03 1.87
CA ILE A 117 -17.94 2.49 2.97
C ILE A 117 -17.89 1.64 4.25
N GLU A 118 -17.48 0.37 4.16
CA GLU A 118 -17.32 -0.52 5.33
C GLU A 118 -15.93 -0.36 5.98
N ARG A 119 -14.97 0.17 5.23
CA ARG A 119 -13.57 0.35 5.62
C ARG A 119 -13.15 1.80 5.52
N ASN A 120 -14.00 2.72 5.99
CA ASN A 120 -13.68 4.15 5.99
C ASN A 120 -12.41 4.41 6.80
N TYR A 121 -11.50 5.21 6.24
CA TYR A 121 -10.38 5.73 7.01
C TYR A 121 -10.87 6.77 8.03
N LYS A 122 -10.39 6.66 9.28
CA LYS A 122 -10.82 7.48 10.42
C LYS A 122 -9.67 8.15 11.17
N GLY A 123 -8.43 7.87 10.75
CA GLY A 123 -7.24 8.42 11.39
C GLY A 123 -6.96 9.88 11.03
N THR A 124 -5.83 10.38 11.54
CA THR A 124 -5.23 11.63 11.08
C THR A 124 -4.06 11.36 10.16
N PHE A 125 -4.10 11.93 8.96
CA PHE A 125 -2.98 11.97 8.02
C PHE A 125 -2.48 13.42 7.88
N ASP A 126 -1.31 13.70 8.44
CA ASP A 126 -0.68 15.02 8.37
C ASP A 126 0.41 15.03 7.30
N GLY A 127 0.14 15.67 6.18
CA GLY A 127 1.12 15.86 5.12
C GLY A 127 2.30 16.73 5.52
N ASN A 128 2.22 17.47 6.65
CA ASN A 128 3.33 18.27 7.18
C ASN A 128 3.98 19.22 6.14
N ASN A 129 3.14 19.80 5.27
CA ASN A 129 3.50 20.65 4.13
C ASN A 129 4.45 19.97 3.13
N LYS A 130 4.38 18.64 3.03
CA LYS A 130 5.09 17.84 2.03
C LYS A 130 4.25 17.63 0.79
N THR A 131 4.92 17.25 -0.28
CA THR A 131 4.32 16.97 -1.57
C THR A 131 4.29 15.46 -1.83
N ILE A 132 3.16 14.97 -2.35
CA ILE A 132 3.08 13.67 -3.02
C ILE A 132 3.10 13.92 -4.53
N THR A 133 4.06 13.33 -5.22
CA THR A 133 4.20 13.42 -6.67
C THR A 133 3.79 12.13 -7.38
N ASN A 134 3.34 12.24 -8.63
CA ASN A 134 3.07 11.11 -9.52
C ASN A 134 2.01 10.12 -9.00
N LEU A 135 1.02 10.60 -8.24
CA LEU A 135 -0.16 9.79 -7.96
C LEU A 135 -0.87 9.47 -9.27
N TYR A 136 -1.01 8.19 -9.58
CA TYR A 136 -1.74 7.70 -10.74
C TYR A 136 -2.92 6.84 -10.31
N ILE A 137 -4.12 7.21 -10.76
CA ILE A 137 -5.34 6.43 -10.59
C ILE A 137 -6.00 6.33 -11.96
N ASN A 138 -6.16 5.10 -12.44
CA ASN A 138 -7.08 4.75 -13.52
C ASN A 138 -7.97 3.62 -13.03
N ALA A 139 -9.28 3.86 -12.90
CA ALA A 139 -10.18 2.90 -12.29
C ALA A 139 -11.60 2.96 -12.87
N THR A 140 -12.32 1.85 -12.68
CA THR A 140 -13.73 1.69 -13.07
C THR A 140 -14.63 1.43 -11.87
N GLN A 141 -14.17 1.80 -10.66
CA GLN A 141 -14.88 1.59 -9.40
C GLN A 141 -15.15 2.92 -8.70
N LYS A 142 -16.15 2.96 -7.81
CA LYS A 142 -16.47 4.15 -7.00
C LYS A 142 -15.42 4.37 -5.91
N PHE A 143 -15.42 5.57 -5.32
CA PHE A 143 -14.63 5.92 -4.13
C PHE A 143 -13.12 5.93 -4.40
N MET A 144 -12.72 6.71 -5.40
CA MET A 144 -11.32 6.77 -5.83
C MET A 144 -10.66 8.09 -5.44
N GLY A 145 -9.43 7.95 -4.94
CA GLY A 145 -8.51 9.01 -4.54
C GLY A 145 -7.30 8.42 -3.84
N LEU A 146 -6.39 9.25 -3.33
CA LEU A 146 -5.36 8.76 -2.41
C LEU A 146 -6.04 8.04 -1.23
N PHE A 147 -7.12 8.64 -0.73
CA PHE A 147 -8.10 8.03 0.17
C PHE A 147 -9.39 7.74 -0.59
N GLY A 148 -9.99 6.57 -0.35
CA GLY A 148 -11.23 6.17 -1.02
C GLY A 148 -12.44 6.75 -0.32
N CYS A 149 -12.74 6.21 0.86
CA CYS A 149 -13.74 6.69 1.78
C CYS A 149 -13.12 7.09 3.12
N THR A 150 -13.57 8.22 3.65
CA THR A 150 -13.19 8.69 4.99
C THR A 150 -14.42 8.91 5.87
N ASP A 151 -14.26 8.75 7.18
CA ASP A 151 -15.30 8.96 8.18
C ASP A 151 -14.71 9.59 9.44
N GLN A 152 -15.10 10.83 9.74
CA GLN A 152 -14.57 11.61 10.88
C GLN A 152 -13.02 11.67 10.92
N SER A 153 -12.37 11.57 9.76
CA SER A 153 -10.91 11.63 9.63
C SER A 153 -10.40 13.07 9.52
N THR A 154 -9.11 13.28 9.78
CA THR A 154 -8.43 14.54 9.44
C THR A 154 -7.32 14.28 8.44
N ILE A 155 -7.41 14.89 7.25
CA ILE A 155 -6.31 14.89 6.28
C ILE A 155 -5.92 16.34 6.01
N LYS A 156 -4.67 16.71 6.25
CA LYS A 156 -4.23 18.12 6.25
C LYS A 156 -2.81 18.30 5.73
N ASN A 157 -2.46 19.55 5.39
CA ASN A 157 -1.09 20.01 5.10
C ASN A 157 -0.38 19.21 4.00
N LEU A 158 -1.05 18.91 2.89
CA LEU A 158 -0.52 18.09 1.82
C LEU A 158 -0.70 18.77 0.47
N THR A 159 0.33 18.69 -0.38
CA THR A 159 0.29 19.14 -1.78
C THR A 159 0.39 17.94 -2.71
N PHE A 160 -0.27 17.99 -3.86
CA PHE A 160 -0.08 17.04 -4.94
C PHE A 160 0.55 17.73 -6.15
N GLU A 161 1.52 17.08 -6.76
CA GLU A 161 2.06 17.48 -8.07
C GLU A 161 2.04 16.30 -9.03
N TYR A 162 1.78 16.57 -10.31
CA TYR A 162 1.73 15.54 -11.36
C TYR A 162 0.76 14.39 -11.06
N ALA A 163 -0.31 14.66 -10.32
CA ALA A 163 -1.36 13.68 -10.07
C ALA A 163 -2.24 13.52 -11.34
N ASN A 164 -2.46 12.28 -11.76
CA ASN A 164 -3.37 11.93 -12.84
C ASN A 164 -4.41 10.95 -12.31
N VAL A 165 -5.67 11.38 -12.32
CA VAL A 165 -6.77 10.63 -11.74
C VAL A 165 -7.91 10.57 -12.77
N THR A 166 -8.09 9.38 -13.34
CA THR A 166 -9.11 9.04 -14.31
C THR A 166 -10.03 7.99 -13.71
N ASN A 167 -11.34 8.22 -13.75
CA ASN A 167 -12.34 7.24 -13.35
C ASN A 167 -13.49 7.25 -14.33
N THR A 168 -13.98 6.07 -14.71
CA THR A 168 -15.14 5.91 -15.60
C THR A 168 -16.46 5.72 -14.83
N GLN A 169 -16.41 5.73 -13.50
CA GLN A 169 -17.55 5.74 -12.58
C GLN A 169 -17.65 7.05 -11.80
N ASP A 170 -18.71 7.17 -11.01
CA ASP A 170 -18.98 8.30 -10.14
C ASP A 170 -18.17 8.22 -8.81
N ILE A 171 -17.92 9.39 -8.18
CA ILE A 171 -17.28 9.56 -6.87
C ILE A 171 -15.75 9.40 -6.91
N ILE A 172 -15.09 10.47 -7.33
CA ILE A 172 -13.65 10.59 -7.57
C ILE A 172 -13.12 11.91 -7.01
N GLY A 173 -11.94 11.90 -6.43
CA GLY A 173 -11.16 13.10 -6.10
C GLY A 173 -9.69 12.75 -5.94
N ILE A 174 -8.78 13.70 -6.17
CA ILE A 174 -7.34 13.44 -5.98
C ILE A 174 -7.05 13.06 -4.52
N LEU A 175 -7.60 13.83 -3.58
CA LEU A 175 -7.37 13.60 -2.15
C LEU A 175 -8.29 12.50 -1.58
N VAL A 176 -9.60 12.68 -1.70
CA VAL A 176 -10.63 11.75 -1.18
C VAL A 176 -11.71 11.53 -2.22
N GLY A 177 -12.15 10.28 -2.42
CA GLY A 177 -13.32 9.97 -3.23
C GLY A 177 -14.63 10.36 -2.55
N TYR A 178 -14.85 9.91 -1.31
CA TYR A 178 -16.03 10.21 -0.50
C TYR A 178 -15.65 10.53 0.96
N ALA A 179 -16.09 11.69 1.46
CA ALA A 179 -15.83 12.12 2.82
C ALA A 179 -17.12 12.22 3.64
N ASN A 180 -17.26 11.36 4.65
CA ASN A 180 -18.31 11.45 5.66
C ASN A 180 -17.82 12.27 6.88
N THR A 181 -18.64 13.21 7.33
CA THR A 181 -18.27 14.23 8.33
C THR A 181 -19.26 14.36 9.50
N GLN A 182 -20.17 13.40 9.67
CA GLN A 182 -21.22 13.44 10.70
C GLN A 182 -20.70 13.64 12.12
#